data_AF-A0A0R3Q2E2-F1
#
_entry.id   AF-A0A0R3Q2E2-F1
#
_cell.length_a   1.000
_cell.length_b   1.000
_cell.length_c   1.000
_cell.angle_alpha   90.00
_cell.angle_beta   90.00
_cell.angle_gamma   90.00
#
_symmetry.space_group_name_H-M   'P 1'
#
loop_
_entity.id
_entity.type
_entity.pdbx_description
1 polymer ?
#
loop_
_entity_poly.entity_id
_entity_poly.type
_entity_poly.pdbx_seq_one_letter_code
_entity_poly.pdbx_strand_id
1 'polypeptide(L)'
;MKYMYDMQNGKAEIRTVVEQEQEIHQYYWWCHIDRFEFVGEEQWTENDELYLYSAYLDTRKNSLYPWNDAIQVLTVSFGSMRRKVFCNIFNEEHYAVVEGYVREIWQRGWDPRDQFYNANLITCPIPKRLKLSSKLFISISTMPCRTQRTALRVHINLPKQNKEAVAVCVKGMDFQEDVSQRLVEWLEAQYLFGVSAVTIYKYTVSKQVQNVLTHYERLGKLVQVRIDSLPRINSTCFVLNQNEHKTSHLLQFIEKFFIYYTTNFHIPLTLPGHSPNLPLVRSRYIARNRQQKRRHELIPYNDCFYRHITTHRYTLILDIDELVVPLEHDTYSDLLSAIEANTTVDRISSLSFSNVFKFPAKTENTSWAKHMYMLRNSLRSRRTSDRRNYGKSMTNTATVATVFNHFALHRLTPNVTGTIYVPERLAIKLHYKLTCPVESRKECAELQDDTVVDRSIDRFADELERRVDRTLCELHLL
;
A
#
# COMPACT_ATOMS: atom_id res chain seq x y z
N MET A 1 27.71 -7.64 -16.02
CA MET A 1 26.75 -7.54 -17.15
C MET A 1 25.42 -8.26 -16.88
N LYS A 2 25.41 -9.53 -16.47
CA LYS A 2 24.18 -10.30 -16.19
C LYS A 2 23.25 -9.64 -15.15
N TYR A 3 23.79 -9.19 -14.02
CA TYR A 3 23.02 -8.48 -12.99
C TYR A 3 22.27 -7.24 -13.53
N MET A 4 22.95 -6.38 -14.30
CA MET A 4 22.35 -5.18 -14.90
C MET A 4 21.25 -5.53 -15.93
N TYR A 5 21.45 -6.59 -16.72
CA TYR A 5 20.46 -7.11 -17.65
C TYR A 5 19.24 -7.69 -16.92
N ASP A 6 19.48 -8.53 -15.92
CA ASP A 6 18.44 -9.13 -15.09
C ASP A 6 17.64 -8.02 -14.39
N MET A 7 18.30 -6.99 -13.89
CA MET A 7 17.71 -5.85 -13.19
C MET A 7 16.83 -4.96 -14.07
N GLN A 8 17.23 -4.66 -15.31
CA GLN A 8 16.40 -3.93 -16.27
C GLN A 8 15.11 -4.70 -16.61
N ASN A 9 15.16 -6.02 -16.51
CA ASN A 9 14.03 -6.93 -16.76
C ASN A 9 13.30 -7.37 -15.48
N GLY A 10 13.67 -6.85 -14.30
CA GLY A 10 13.05 -7.21 -13.01
C GLY A 10 13.50 -8.55 -12.41
N LYS A 11 14.48 -9.24 -13.01
CA LYS A 11 15.03 -10.57 -12.68
C LYS A 11 16.20 -10.56 -11.66
N ALA A 12 16.75 -9.39 -11.31
CA ALA A 12 17.98 -9.33 -10.51
C ALA A 12 17.78 -9.76 -9.05
N GLU A 13 18.77 -10.49 -8.53
CA GLU A 13 18.81 -10.89 -7.13
C GLU A 13 19.17 -9.71 -6.26
N ILE A 14 18.23 -9.27 -5.45
CA ILE A 14 18.42 -8.10 -4.62
C ILE A 14 19.04 -8.55 -3.31
N ARG A 15 20.21 -7.98 -2.99
CA ARG A 15 20.84 -8.15 -1.68
C ARG A 15 19.84 -7.62 -0.65
N THR A 16 19.31 -8.51 0.17
CA THR A 16 18.45 -8.10 1.28
C THR A 16 19.29 -7.33 2.27
N VAL A 17 18.87 -6.10 2.53
CA VAL A 17 19.57 -5.19 3.42
C VAL A 17 18.97 -5.36 4.82
N VAL A 18 19.82 -5.78 5.75
CA VAL A 18 19.56 -5.81 7.18
C VAL A 18 20.50 -4.77 7.76
N GLU A 19 19.95 -3.80 8.48
CA GLU A 19 20.81 -2.80 9.12
C GLU A 19 21.47 -3.36 10.36
N GLN A 20 22.72 -2.95 10.57
CA GLN A 20 23.43 -3.22 11.81
C GLN A 20 22.89 -2.33 12.92
N GLU A 21 23.13 -2.73 14.16
CA GLU A 21 22.81 -1.91 15.33
C GLU A 21 23.48 -0.54 15.21
N GLN A 22 22.74 0.51 15.55
CA GLN A 22 23.22 1.88 15.56
C GLN A 22 23.12 2.47 16.97
N GLU A 23 24.09 3.30 17.31
CA GLU A 23 24.05 4.06 18.56
C GLU A 23 22.95 5.12 18.52
N ILE A 24 22.30 5.34 19.65
CA ILE A 24 21.26 6.35 19.77
C ILE A 24 21.90 7.67 20.20
N HIS A 25 22.04 8.58 19.25
CA HIS A 25 22.49 9.94 19.53
C HIS A 25 21.29 10.83 19.85
N GLN A 26 21.15 11.20 21.12
CA GLN A 26 20.14 12.16 21.60
C GLN A 26 20.79 13.50 21.95
N TYR A 27 20.21 14.59 21.46
CA TYR A 27 20.66 15.95 21.74
C TYR A 27 19.78 16.54 22.85
N TYR A 28 20.33 16.75 24.05
CA TYR A 28 19.56 17.18 25.22
C TYR A 28 20.14 18.42 25.93
N TRP A 29 21.46 18.53 26.14
CA TRP A 29 21.99 19.56 27.06
C TRP A 29 22.00 20.97 26.48
N TRP A 30 22.06 21.11 25.16
CA TRP A 30 22.17 22.40 24.44
C TRP A 30 21.08 22.56 23.35
N CYS A 31 20.15 21.62 23.31
CA CYS A 31 19.22 21.46 22.22
C CYS A 31 17.84 21.95 22.63
N HIS A 32 17.55 23.21 22.31
CA HIS A 32 16.24 23.80 22.54
C HIS A 32 15.51 23.93 21.21
N ILE A 33 14.33 23.31 21.12
CA ILE A 33 13.41 23.48 19.99
C ILE A 33 12.04 23.91 20.50
N ASP A 34 11.37 24.74 19.73
CA ASP A 34 10.00 25.15 20.02
C ASP A 34 9.03 24.05 19.58
N ARG A 35 7.83 24.08 20.16
CA ARG A 35 6.72 23.25 19.69
C ARG A 35 6.29 23.73 18.30
N PHE A 36 5.97 22.78 17.42
CA PHE A 36 5.40 23.08 16.11
C PHE A 36 4.08 23.85 16.25
N GLU A 37 3.77 24.68 15.24
CA GLU A 37 2.55 25.50 15.17
C GLU A 37 1.37 24.72 14.58
N PHE A 38 1.63 23.87 13.58
CA PHE A 38 0.61 23.15 12.83
C PHE A 38 0.84 21.64 12.83
N VAL A 39 -0.24 20.88 12.92
CA VAL A 39 -0.20 19.46 12.57
C VAL A 39 -0.40 19.36 11.06
N GLY A 40 0.39 18.53 10.39
CA GLY A 40 0.24 18.28 8.96
C GLY A 40 -1.14 17.74 8.64
N GLU A 41 -2.02 18.59 8.12
CA GLU A 41 -3.37 18.26 7.69
C GLU A 41 -3.45 18.02 6.18
N GLU A 42 -2.38 18.28 5.44
CA GLU A 42 -2.26 17.98 4.02
C GLU A 42 -1.67 16.57 3.79
N GLN A 43 -1.74 16.08 2.56
CA GLN A 43 -1.16 14.79 2.20
C GLN A 43 0.38 14.78 2.31
N TRP A 44 1.01 15.94 2.14
CA TRP A 44 2.46 16.11 2.23
C TRP A 44 2.77 17.23 3.21
N THR A 45 3.65 16.95 4.17
CA THR A 45 4.22 17.97 5.06
C THR A 45 5.65 18.24 4.66
N GLU A 46 6.02 19.50 4.44
CA GLU A 46 7.39 19.86 4.06
C GLU A 46 8.23 20.26 5.28
N ASN A 47 9.39 19.63 5.46
CA ASN A 47 10.42 20.03 6.43
C ASN A 47 11.80 19.99 5.78
N ASP A 48 12.57 21.08 5.79
CA ASP A 48 13.94 21.15 5.27
C ASP A 48 14.17 20.41 3.92
N GLU A 49 13.33 20.69 2.91
CA GLU A 49 13.38 20.08 1.56
C GLU A 49 12.95 18.60 1.50
N LEU A 50 12.40 18.05 2.59
CA LEU A 50 11.81 16.71 2.65
C LEU A 50 10.29 16.79 2.62
N TYR A 51 9.66 15.95 1.81
CA TYR A 51 8.20 15.81 1.75
C TYR A 51 7.78 14.58 2.55
N LEU A 52 7.30 14.80 3.77
CA LEU A 52 6.84 13.76 4.68
C LEU A 52 5.39 13.36 4.32
N TYR A 53 5.11 12.06 4.27
CA TYR A 53 3.81 11.52 3.90
C TYR A 53 3.01 11.00 5.10
N SER A 54 3.61 10.10 5.88
CA SER A 54 2.98 9.51 7.05
C SER A 54 4.02 8.99 8.05
N ALA A 55 3.62 8.85 9.31
CA ALA A 55 4.48 8.39 10.39
C ALA A 55 3.78 7.33 11.23
N TYR A 56 4.44 6.20 11.50
CA TYR A 56 3.87 5.08 12.24
C TYR A 56 4.74 4.69 13.43
N LEU A 57 4.11 4.38 14.57
CA LEU A 57 4.79 3.71 15.67
C LEU A 57 5.05 2.25 15.30
N ASP A 58 6.29 1.81 15.45
CA ASP A 58 6.73 0.45 15.20
C ASP A 58 7.44 -0.12 16.43
N THR A 59 6.77 -1.06 17.09
CA THR A 59 7.26 -1.73 18.30
C THR A 59 7.80 -3.13 18.01
N ARG A 60 7.95 -3.50 16.73
CA ARG A 60 8.51 -4.80 16.34
C ARG A 60 10.01 -4.83 16.66
N LYS A 61 10.49 -6.01 17.07
CA LYS A 61 11.92 -6.25 17.26
C LYS A 61 12.67 -5.97 15.96
N ASN A 62 13.75 -5.19 16.06
CA ASN A 62 14.55 -4.78 14.91
C ASN A 62 16.04 -4.74 15.30
N SER A 63 16.94 -4.98 14.34
CA SER A 63 18.38 -4.98 14.57
C SER A 63 18.98 -3.58 14.60
N LEU A 64 18.30 -2.58 14.04
CA LEU A 64 18.79 -1.20 13.97
C LEU A 64 18.86 -0.55 15.37
N TYR A 65 17.77 -0.66 16.13
CA TYR A 65 17.63 -0.18 17.50
C TYR A 65 17.01 -1.29 18.39
N PRO A 66 17.79 -2.31 18.80
CA PRO A 66 17.26 -3.51 19.47
C PRO A 66 16.52 -3.26 20.78
N TRP A 67 16.79 -2.12 21.43
CA TRP A 67 16.30 -1.78 22.76
C TRP A 67 15.22 -0.70 22.75
N ASN A 68 14.82 -0.22 21.57
CA ASN A 68 13.91 0.91 21.41
C ASN A 68 12.80 0.61 20.40
N ASP A 69 11.60 1.09 20.73
CA ASP A 69 10.55 1.28 19.72
C ASP A 69 10.99 2.42 18.79
N ALA A 70 10.47 2.44 17.57
CA ALA A 70 10.83 3.45 16.59
C ALA A 70 9.60 4.07 15.93
N ILE A 71 9.76 5.33 15.50
CA ILE A 71 8.83 5.98 14.58
C ILE A 71 9.37 5.79 13.17
N GLN A 72 8.52 5.26 12.30
CA GLN A 72 8.80 5.01 10.89
C GLN A 72 8.14 6.11 10.06
N VAL A 73 8.95 7.02 9.50
CA VAL A 73 8.47 8.16 8.72
C VAL A 73 8.70 7.89 7.24
N LEU A 74 7.62 7.84 6.46
CA LEU A 74 7.68 7.78 5.02
C LEU A 74 7.88 9.19 4.46
N THR A 75 8.93 9.37 3.67
CA THR A 75 9.29 10.67 3.12
C THR A 75 9.80 10.55 1.69
N VAL A 76 9.76 11.66 0.97
CA VAL A 76 10.32 11.80 -0.36
C VAL A 76 11.33 12.94 -0.35
N SER A 77 12.51 12.69 -0.92
CA SER A 77 13.55 13.69 -1.17
C SER A 77 13.82 13.81 -2.67
N PHE A 78 14.23 14.98 -3.13
CA PHE A 78 14.81 15.10 -4.47
C PHE A 78 16.29 14.67 -4.42
N GLY A 79 16.63 13.61 -5.15
CA GLY A 79 17.93 12.95 -5.08
C GLY A 79 18.14 12.10 -3.83
N SER A 80 19.27 11.39 -3.79
CA SER A 80 19.70 10.57 -2.65
C SER A 80 20.03 11.46 -1.45
N MET A 81 19.48 11.10 -0.29
CA MET A 81 19.83 11.77 0.97
C MET A 81 21.24 11.39 1.42
N ARG A 82 22.15 12.37 1.44
CA ARG A 82 23.55 12.21 1.91
C ARG A 82 23.82 12.87 3.26
N ARG A 83 22.90 13.73 3.71
CA ARG A 83 23.01 14.45 4.99
C ARG A 83 22.34 13.64 6.08
N LYS A 84 22.82 13.81 7.32
CA LYS A 84 22.14 13.30 8.50
C LYS A 84 20.78 13.99 8.65
N VAL A 85 19.82 13.25 9.19
CA VAL A 85 18.49 13.76 9.51
C VAL A 85 18.27 13.64 11.02
N PHE A 86 17.53 14.59 11.58
CA PHE A 86 17.23 14.66 13.00
C PHE A 86 15.72 14.64 13.20
N CYS A 87 15.27 13.74 14.05
CA CYS A 87 13.87 13.56 14.37
C CYS A 87 13.54 14.37 15.63
N ASN A 88 12.68 15.37 15.47
CA ASN A 88 12.10 16.14 16.56
C ASN A 88 10.80 15.45 16.97
N ILE A 89 10.83 14.70 18.07
CA ILE A 89 9.71 13.90 18.56
C ILE A 89 9.05 14.65 19.72
N PHE A 90 7.74 14.86 19.64
CA PHE A 90 6.97 15.58 20.65
C PHE A 90 5.88 14.67 21.22
N ASN A 91 5.64 14.76 22.53
CA ASN A 91 4.34 14.41 23.11
C ASN A 91 3.62 15.69 23.58
N GLU A 92 2.65 15.59 24.48
CA GLU A 92 1.91 16.77 24.98
C GLU A 92 2.79 17.71 25.85
N GLU A 93 3.80 17.17 26.55
CA GLU A 93 4.56 17.89 27.58
C GLU A 93 6.06 18.06 27.25
N HIS A 94 6.62 17.13 26.49
CA HIS A 94 8.05 16.94 26.31
C HIS A 94 8.40 16.79 24.82
N TYR A 95 9.60 17.22 24.45
CA TYR A 95 10.18 17.00 23.11
C TYR A 95 11.53 16.31 23.20
N ALA A 96 11.94 15.54 22.19
CA ALA A 96 13.26 14.94 22.03
C ALA A 96 13.81 15.16 20.64
N VAL A 97 15.13 15.35 20.54
CA VAL A 97 15.85 15.39 19.27
C VAL A 97 16.80 14.20 19.22
N VAL A 98 16.63 13.34 18.22
CA VAL A 98 17.45 12.14 17.99
C VAL A 98 17.93 12.09 16.54
N GLU A 99 19.09 11.49 16.31
CA GLU A 99 19.51 11.17 14.94
C GLU A 99 18.59 10.09 14.33
N GLY A 100 18.11 10.33 13.12
CA GLY A 100 17.27 9.40 12.37
C GLY A 100 18.09 8.59 11.37
N TYR A 101 17.74 7.31 11.20
CA TYR A 101 18.37 6.44 10.20
C TYR A 101 17.59 6.46 8.89
N VAL A 102 18.25 6.79 7.79
CA VAL A 102 17.62 6.87 6.47
C VAL A 102 17.80 5.58 5.68
N ARG A 103 16.69 4.96 5.26
CA ARG A 103 16.69 3.91 4.25
C ARG A 103 16.07 4.42 2.96
N GLU A 104 16.86 4.53 1.89
CA GLU A 104 16.31 4.78 0.55
C GLU A 104 15.51 3.54 0.12
N ILE A 105 14.22 3.69 -0.20
CA ILE A 105 13.34 2.60 -0.68
C ILE A 105 13.56 2.39 -2.19
N TRP A 106 14.74 2.77 -2.68
CA TRP A 106 15.16 2.60 -4.06
C TRP A 106 16.59 2.08 -4.09
N GLN A 107 16.85 1.08 -4.91
CA GLN A 107 18.22 0.59 -5.08
C GLN A 107 18.86 1.26 -6.28
N ARG A 108 20.04 1.86 -6.07
CA ARG A 108 20.85 2.49 -7.12
C ARG A 108 21.14 1.59 -8.31
N GLY A 109 21.13 0.26 -8.11
CA GLY A 109 21.15 -0.68 -9.21
C GLY A 109 20.06 -0.33 -10.23
N TRP A 110 18.79 -0.27 -9.82
CA TRP A 110 17.64 -0.20 -10.74
C TRP A 110 17.67 1.00 -11.68
N ASP A 111 18.12 2.14 -11.16
CA ASP A 111 18.41 3.35 -11.94
C ASP A 111 19.36 4.23 -11.11
N PRO A 112 20.61 4.43 -11.55
CA PRO A 112 21.63 5.16 -10.79
C PRO A 112 21.49 6.67 -10.89
N ARG A 113 20.58 7.19 -11.73
CA ARG A 113 20.38 8.63 -11.90
C ARG A 113 19.79 9.25 -10.64
N ASP A 114 20.33 10.41 -10.25
CA ASP A 114 20.03 11.09 -8.97
C ASP A 114 18.97 12.21 -9.13
N GLN A 115 18.59 12.56 -10.36
CA GLN A 115 17.60 13.63 -10.64
C GLN A 115 16.16 13.11 -10.58
N PHE A 116 15.80 12.49 -9.47
CA PHE A 116 14.46 11.91 -9.25
C PHE A 116 13.99 12.18 -7.82
N TYR A 117 12.67 12.20 -7.64
CA TYR A 117 12.10 12.12 -6.30
C TYR A 117 12.18 10.67 -5.81
N ASN A 118 12.85 10.47 -4.68
CA ASN A 118 13.16 9.18 -4.09
C ASN A 118 12.39 8.98 -2.80
N ALA A 119 11.70 7.85 -2.68
CA ALA A 119 11.03 7.47 -1.45
C ALA A 119 12.07 6.94 -0.44
N ASN A 120 11.93 7.35 0.81
CA ASN A 120 12.78 6.96 1.92
C ASN A 120 11.92 6.59 3.13
N LEU A 121 12.48 5.70 3.97
CA LEU A 121 11.98 5.42 5.30
C LEU A 121 12.99 5.97 6.30
N ILE A 122 12.59 6.97 7.09
CA ILE A 122 13.39 7.45 8.22
C ILE A 122 12.93 6.72 9.48
N THR A 123 13.84 6.01 10.13
CA THR A 123 13.59 5.35 11.42
C THR A 123 14.17 6.17 12.56
N CYS A 124 13.30 6.65 13.43
CA CYS A 124 13.63 7.49 14.57
C CYS A 124 13.46 6.69 15.87
N PRO A 125 14.52 6.41 16.65
CA PRO A 125 14.39 5.68 17.91
C PRO A 125 13.66 6.53 18.96
N ILE A 126 12.72 5.94 19.69
CA ILE A 126 11.95 6.65 20.72
C ILE A 126 12.72 6.59 22.05
N PRO A 127 13.06 7.75 22.65
CA PRO A 127 13.66 7.77 23.98
C PRO A 127 12.70 7.27 25.07
N LYS A 128 13.24 6.66 26.14
CA LYS A 128 12.45 6.05 27.22
C LYS A 128 11.34 6.96 27.78
N ARG A 129 11.62 8.26 27.93
CA ARG A 129 10.66 9.25 28.46
C ARG A 129 9.43 9.50 27.57
N LEU A 130 9.51 9.19 26.27
CA LEU A 130 8.41 9.35 25.33
C LEU A 130 7.70 8.02 25.05
N LYS A 131 8.25 6.89 25.50
CA LYS A 131 7.79 5.52 25.16
C LYS A 131 6.33 5.26 25.53
N LEU A 132 5.86 5.78 26.65
CA LEU A 132 4.50 5.54 27.17
C LEU A 132 3.48 6.59 26.69
N SER A 133 3.84 7.46 25.74
CA SER A 133 2.96 8.53 25.29
C SER A 133 1.83 7.98 24.42
N SER A 134 0.59 8.35 24.73
CA SER A 134 -0.60 7.99 23.93
C SER A 134 -0.74 8.80 22.64
N LYS A 135 -0.07 9.95 22.56
CA LYS A 135 0.01 10.81 21.38
C LYS A 135 1.45 11.23 21.14
N LEU A 136 1.90 11.05 19.91
CA LEU A 136 3.22 11.48 19.45
C LEU A 136 3.07 12.27 18.16
N PHE A 137 3.94 13.26 18.01
CA PHE A 137 4.11 14.05 16.81
C PHE A 137 5.58 14.07 16.42
N ILE A 138 5.86 14.20 15.14
CA ILE A 138 7.22 14.17 14.63
C ILE A 138 7.42 15.19 13.52
N SER A 139 8.50 15.96 13.62
CA SER A 139 9.04 16.72 12.49
C SER A 139 10.48 16.30 12.22
N ILE A 140 10.95 16.51 11.00
CA ILE A 140 12.29 16.13 10.56
C ILE A 140 13.09 17.39 10.28
N SER A 141 14.38 17.38 10.56
CA SER A 141 15.28 18.48 10.21
C SER A 141 16.61 17.96 9.67
N THR A 142 17.27 18.79 8.87
CA THR A 142 18.61 18.48 8.31
C THR A 142 19.76 18.97 9.19
N MET A 143 19.43 19.72 10.24
CA MET A 143 20.35 20.23 11.24
C MET A 143 19.85 19.88 12.63
N PRO A 144 20.74 19.54 13.59
CA PRO A 144 20.32 19.23 14.94
C PRO A 144 19.65 20.47 15.57
N CYS A 145 18.61 20.23 16.38
CA CYS A 145 17.96 21.26 17.18
C CYS A 145 17.31 22.39 16.37
N ARG A 146 16.90 22.11 15.13
CA ARG A 146 16.16 23.07 14.31
C ARG A 146 14.65 22.91 14.49
N THR A 147 13.99 23.96 14.94
CA THR A 147 12.52 24.04 15.02
C THR A 147 11.89 23.92 13.63
N GLN A 148 10.81 23.15 13.52
CA GLN A 148 9.96 23.07 12.32
C GLN A 148 8.56 23.58 12.66
N ARG A 149 7.94 24.31 11.74
CA ARG A 149 6.59 24.88 11.95
C ARG A 149 5.48 23.83 11.90
N THR A 150 5.70 22.75 11.17
CA THR A 150 4.70 21.69 10.95
C THR A 150 5.25 20.33 11.36
N ALA A 151 4.44 19.52 12.03
CA ALA A 151 4.77 18.15 12.42
C ALA A 151 3.67 17.17 11.98
N LEU A 152 4.06 15.93 11.67
CA LEU A 152 3.13 14.84 11.42
C LEU A 152 2.63 14.24 12.74
N ARG A 153 1.36 13.86 12.76
CA ARG A 153 0.83 12.97 13.80
C ARG A 153 1.35 11.55 13.57
N VAL A 154 1.85 10.91 14.63
CA VAL A 154 2.27 9.51 14.56
C VAL A 154 1.05 8.61 14.73
N HIS A 155 0.83 7.70 13.78
CA HIS A 155 -0.18 6.65 13.87
C HIS A 155 0.26 5.61 14.89
N ILE A 156 -0.47 5.57 16.02
CA ILE A 156 -0.28 4.60 17.09
C ILE A 156 -1.43 3.59 16.98
N ASN A 157 -1.15 2.45 16.37
CA ASN A 157 -2.13 1.38 16.20
C ASN A 157 -1.94 0.33 17.31
N LEU A 158 -3.02 -0.05 17.97
CA LEU A 158 -2.98 -1.12 18.97
C LEU A 158 -2.75 -2.48 18.27
N PRO A 159 -1.83 -3.32 18.76
CA PRO A 159 -1.67 -4.68 18.26
C PRO A 159 -2.95 -5.49 18.47
N LYS A 160 -3.45 -6.16 17.43
CA LYS A 160 -4.49 -7.19 17.59
C LYS A 160 -3.84 -8.46 18.16
N GLN A 161 -4.52 -9.12 19.10
CA GLN A 161 -4.07 -10.43 19.63
C GLN A 161 -4.02 -11.48 18.52
N ASN A 162 -5.11 -11.58 17.74
CA ASN A 162 -5.20 -12.44 16.57
C ASN A 162 -5.23 -11.57 15.32
N LYS A 163 -4.16 -11.68 14.52
CA LYS A 163 -4.08 -10.97 13.23
C LYS A 163 -4.83 -11.75 12.16
N GLU A 164 -5.53 -11.01 11.31
CA GLU A 164 -6.14 -11.56 10.10
C GLU A 164 -5.06 -12.08 9.13
N ALA A 165 -5.44 -12.96 8.21
CA ALA A 165 -4.48 -13.61 7.31
C ALA A 165 -3.80 -12.60 6.35
N VAL A 166 -4.60 -11.92 5.52
CA VAL A 166 -4.09 -11.09 4.41
C VAL A 166 -4.87 -9.80 4.28
N ALA A 167 -4.16 -8.67 4.22
CA ALA A 167 -4.66 -7.42 3.67
C ALA A 167 -4.13 -7.21 2.25
N VAL A 168 -4.97 -6.68 1.35
CA VAL A 168 -4.54 -6.33 -0.02
C VAL A 168 -4.23 -4.83 -0.12
N CYS A 169 -3.08 -4.51 -0.67
CA CYS A 169 -2.60 -3.16 -0.95
C CYS A 169 -2.67 -2.90 -2.45
N VAL A 170 -3.59 -2.04 -2.87
CA VAL A 170 -3.81 -1.75 -4.29
C VAL A 170 -2.91 -0.62 -4.74
N LYS A 171 -2.23 -0.82 -5.86
CA LYS A 171 -1.46 0.22 -6.53
C LYS A 171 -2.33 1.44 -6.88
N GLY A 172 -1.72 2.63 -6.90
CA GLY A 172 -2.40 3.89 -7.25
C GLY A 172 -3.21 3.79 -8.55
N MET A 173 -4.53 3.87 -8.43
CA MET A 173 -5.47 3.75 -9.54
C MET A 173 -5.58 5.07 -10.31
N ASP A 174 -5.27 5.03 -11.61
CA ASP A 174 -5.39 6.18 -12.51
C ASP A 174 -6.08 5.73 -13.80
N PHE A 175 -7.41 5.72 -13.79
CA PHE A 175 -8.25 5.23 -14.88
C PHE A 175 -9.11 6.35 -15.44
N GLN A 176 -8.96 6.61 -16.73
CA GLN A 176 -9.83 7.53 -17.47
C GLN A 176 -11.12 6.82 -17.93
N GLU A 177 -11.02 5.52 -18.22
CA GLU A 177 -12.14 4.66 -18.60
C GLU A 177 -12.85 4.10 -17.36
N ASP A 178 -14.12 3.73 -17.53
CA ASP A 178 -14.87 3.10 -16.47
C ASP A 178 -14.50 1.62 -16.33
N VAL A 179 -14.00 1.25 -15.14
CA VAL A 179 -13.61 -0.11 -14.78
C VAL A 179 -14.51 -0.68 -13.68
N SER A 180 -15.65 -0.06 -13.40
CA SER A 180 -16.50 -0.38 -12.24
C SER A 180 -16.91 -1.85 -12.14
N GLN A 181 -17.41 -2.44 -13.24
CA GLN A 181 -17.82 -3.86 -13.26
C GLN A 181 -16.65 -4.80 -12.99
N ARG A 182 -15.51 -4.57 -13.65
CA ARG A 182 -14.27 -5.35 -13.44
C ARG A 182 -13.74 -5.20 -12.01
N LEU A 183 -13.85 -4.00 -11.44
CA LEU A 183 -13.43 -3.72 -10.08
C LEU A 183 -14.29 -4.49 -9.06
N VAL A 184 -15.61 -4.57 -9.28
CA VAL A 184 -16.51 -5.37 -8.42
C VAL A 184 -16.15 -6.85 -8.49
N GLU A 185 -15.97 -7.41 -9.69
CA GLU A 185 -15.54 -8.81 -9.85
C GLU A 185 -14.21 -9.08 -9.15
N TRP A 186 -13.22 -8.19 -9.33
CA TRP A 186 -11.94 -8.30 -8.66
C TRP A 186 -12.06 -8.24 -7.13
N LEU A 187 -12.83 -7.28 -6.60
CA LEU A 187 -13.04 -7.13 -5.15
C LEU A 187 -13.74 -8.35 -4.56
N GLU A 188 -14.82 -8.83 -5.17
CA GLU A 188 -15.53 -10.02 -4.70
C GLU A 188 -14.64 -11.27 -4.73
N ALA A 189 -13.78 -11.42 -5.75
CA ALA A 189 -12.80 -12.52 -5.78
C ALA A 189 -11.80 -12.43 -4.61
N GLN A 190 -11.30 -11.24 -4.27
CA GLN A 190 -10.42 -11.07 -3.10
C GLN A 190 -11.14 -11.48 -1.80
N TYR A 191 -12.37 -11.00 -1.58
CA TYR A 191 -13.14 -11.33 -0.38
C TYR A 191 -13.55 -12.80 -0.33
N LEU A 192 -13.76 -13.44 -1.49
CA LEU A 192 -14.04 -14.86 -1.57
C LEU A 192 -12.85 -15.71 -1.10
N PHE A 193 -11.61 -15.27 -1.38
CA PHE A 193 -10.39 -15.92 -0.88
C PHE A 193 -10.03 -15.55 0.57
N GLY A 194 -10.91 -14.87 1.29
CA GLY A 194 -10.74 -14.56 2.71
C GLY A 194 -9.88 -13.34 2.99
N VAL A 195 -9.73 -12.42 2.03
CA VAL A 195 -9.17 -11.08 2.32
C VAL A 195 -10.11 -10.33 3.25
N SER A 196 -9.59 -9.78 4.35
CA SER A 196 -10.37 -9.04 5.33
C SER A 196 -10.41 -7.53 5.07
N ALA A 197 -9.38 -6.99 4.40
CA ALA A 197 -9.29 -5.57 4.11
C ALA A 197 -8.56 -5.31 2.78
N VAL A 198 -9.10 -4.37 2.00
CA VAL A 198 -8.46 -3.82 0.79
C VAL A 198 -8.16 -2.34 1.01
N THR A 199 -6.92 -1.90 0.80
CA THR A 199 -6.53 -0.49 0.87
C THR A 199 -6.27 0.05 -0.52
N ILE A 200 -6.95 1.15 -0.86
CA ILE A 200 -6.92 1.74 -2.20
C ILE A 200 -6.40 3.17 -2.16
N TYR A 201 -5.47 3.42 -3.09
CA TYR A 201 -4.96 4.75 -3.43
C TYR A 201 -5.47 5.09 -4.83
N LYS A 202 -5.99 6.30 -5.01
CA LYS A 202 -6.55 6.73 -6.31
C LYS A 202 -6.00 8.08 -6.71
N TYR A 203 -5.71 8.25 -8.00
CA TYR A 203 -5.36 9.52 -8.62
C TYR A 203 -6.59 10.13 -9.28
N THR A 204 -7.08 9.52 -10.35
CA THR A 204 -8.25 9.98 -11.08
C THR A 204 -9.07 8.76 -11.47
N VAL A 205 -10.36 8.78 -11.12
CA VAL A 205 -11.31 7.69 -11.35
C VAL A 205 -12.67 8.27 -11.71
N SER A 206 -13.50 7.49 -12.42
CA SER A 206 -14.87 7.86 -12.74
C SER A 206 -15.76 7.95 -11.49
N LYS A 207 -16.91 8.61 -11.62
CA LYS A 207 -17.92 8.68 -10.54
C LYS A 207 -18.47 7.29 -10.20
N GLN A 208 -18.62 6.42 -11.20
CA GLN A 208 -19.08 5.04 -11.04
C GLN A 208 -18.07 4.24 -10.21
N VAL A 209 -16.78 4.34 -10.52
CA VAL A 209 -15.72 3.70 -9.72
C VAL A 209 -15.74 4.26 -8.31
N GLN A 210 -15.93 5.57 -8.14
CA GLN A 210 -16.05 6.16 -6.80
C GLN A 210 -17.23 5.58 -6.00
N ASN A 211 -18.38 5.35 -6.64
CA ASN A 211 -19.54 4.75 -5.99
C ASN A 211 -19.24 3.33 -5.52
N VAL A 212 -18.56 2.52 -6.34
CA VAL A 212 -18.08 1.18 -5.95
C VAL A 212 -17.19 1.27 -4.71
N LEU A 213 -16.17 2.15 -4.73
CA LEU A 213 -15.25 2.31 -3.60
C LEU A 213 -15.97 2.73 -2.31
N THR A 214 -16.88 3.71 -2.41
CA THR A 214 -17.66 4.18 -1.27
C THR A 214 -18.60 3.09 -0.72
N HIS A 215 -19.15 2.23 -1.58
CA HIS A 215 -19.97 1.10 -1.16
C HIS A 215 -19.15 0.13 -0.28
N TYR A 216 -17.99 -0.33 -0.74
CA TYR A 216 -17.15 -1.24 0.05
C TYR A 216 -16.54 -0.59 1.30
N GLU A 217 -16.29 0.72 1.26
CA GLU A 217 -15.86 1.49 2.44
C GLU A 217 -16.95 1.51 3.52
N ARG A 218 -18.22 1.72 3.15
CA ARG A 218 -19.36 1.67 4.09
C ARG A 218 -19.57 0.29 4.70
N LEU A 219 -19.25 -0.77 3.96
CA LEU A 219 -19.26 -2.14 4.49
C LEU A 219 -18.08 -2.44 5.43
N GLY A 220 -17.14 -1.51 5.60
CA GLY A 220 -15.94 -1.70 6.43
C GLY A 220 -14.90 -2.65 5.81
N LYS A 221 -15.08 -3.05 4.54
CA LYS A 221 -14.20 -3.98 3.84
C LYS A 221 -13.05 -3.30 3.10
N LEU A 222 -13.21 -2.02 2.78
CA LEU A 222 -12.25 -1.24 2.01
C LEU A 222 -11.86 0.05 2.74
N VAL A 223 -10.57 0.37 2.71
CA VAL A 223 -10.02 1.64 3.20
C VAL A 223 -9.63 2.50 2.00
N GLN A 224 -10.30 3.63 1.84
CA GLN A 224 -9.82 4.69 0.96
C GLN A 224 -8.87 5.54 1.79
N VAL A 225 -7.60 5.67 1.37
CA VAL A 225 -6.68 6.57 2.08
C VAL A 225 -7.16 8.00 1.86
N ARG A 226 -7.68 8.60 2.94
CA ARG A 226 -8.13 9.99 3.00
C ARG A 226 -7.01 10.84 3.59
N ILE A 227 -7.04 12.13 3.30
CA ILE A 227 -6.30 13.11 4.10
C ILE A 227 -6.99 13.19 5.46
N ASP A 228 -6.22 13.17 6.55
CA ASP A 228 -6.69 13.15 7.94
C ASP A 228 -7.41 14.45 8.40
N SER A 229 -7.81 15.31 7.47
CA SER A 229 -8.35 16.65 7.73
C SER A 229 -9.86 16.69 7.99
N LEU A 230 -10.53 15.55 8.13
CA LEU A 230 -11.93 15.56 8.56
C LEU A 230 -12.06 14.77 9.87
N PRO A 231 -12.36 15.44 11.01
CA PRO A 231 -12.64 14.72 12.23
C PRO A 231 -13.73 13.69 11.93
N ARG A 232 -13.53 12.46 12.42
CA ARG A 232 -14.68 11.57 12.62
C ARG A 232 -15.59 12.31 13.58
N ILE A 233 -16.64 12.93 13.06
CA ILE A 233 -17.71 13.43 13.91
C ILE A 233 -18.32 12.16 14.50
N ASN A 234 -17.94 11.85 15.74
CA ASN A 234 -18.75 10.98 16.57
C ASN A 234 -20.12 11.65 16.60
N SER A 235 -21.15 10.90 16.27
CA SER A 235 -22.55 11.31 16.38
C SER A 235 -22.96 11.47 17.85
N THR A 236 -22.31 12.40 18.55
CA THR A 236 -22.83 13.02 19.77
C THR A 236 -23.60 14.25 19.33
N CYS A 237 -24.93 14.15 19.40
CA CYS A 237 -25.90 15.19 19.12
C CYS A 237 -25.45 16.56 19.63
N PHE A 238 -25.55 17.58 18.77
CA PHE A 238 -25.69 18.96 19.22
C PHE A 238 -27.01 19.06 20.01
N VAL A 239 -26.92 19.16 21.34
CA VAL A 239 -28.06 19.61 22.15
C VAL A 239 -28.08 21.13 22.03
N LEU A 240 -28.82 21.64 21.05
CA LEU A 240 -29.17 23.06 21.00
C LEU A 240 -30.40 23.29 21.87
N ASN A 241 -30.28 24.22 22.80
CA ASN A 241 -31.37 24.70 23.64
C ASN A 241 -32.57 25.07 22.77
N GLN A 242 -33.71 24.44 23.03
CA GLN A 242 -34.98 24.79 22.42
C GLN A 242 -35.41 26.17 22.93
N ASN A 243 -35.12 27.21 22.16
CA ASN A 243 -35.89 28.46 22.17
C ASN A 243 -35.63 29.19 20.85
N GLU A 244 -36.39 28.80 19.82
CA GLU A 244 -37.03 29.68 18.83
C GLU A 244 -37.54 28.85 17.64
N HIS A 245 -38.87 28.74 17.55
CA HIS A 245 -39.58 28.10 16.46
C HIS A 245 -39.46 28.94 15.17
N LYS A 246 -38.39 28.77 14.37
CA LYS A 246 -38.38 29.09 12.91
C LYS A 246 -37.11 28.73 12.12
N THR A 247 -36.42 27.62 12.39
CA THR A 247 -35.22 27.23 11.57
C THR A 247 -35.08 25.72 11.31
N SER A 248 -36.18 24.96 11.30
CA SER A 248 -36.12 23.49 11.21
C SER A 248 -35.62 22.94 9.85
N HIS A 249 -36.13 23.41 8.71
CA HIS A 249 -35.78 22.81 7.40
C HIS A 249 -34.41 23.21 6.85
N LEU A 250 -33.98 24.46 7.07
CA LEU A 250 -32.69 24.95 6.58
C LEU A 250 -31.53 24.32 7.37
N LEU A 251 -31.67 24.15 8.69
CA LEU A 251 -30.67 23.47 9.52
C LEU A 251 -30.56 21.98 9.18
N GLN A 252 -31.68 21.28 8.94
CA GLN A 252 -31.63 19.88 8.48
C GLN A 252 -31.01 19.72 7.09
N PHE A 253 -31.26 20.68 6.19
CA PHE A 253 -30.64 20.70 4.88
C PHE A 253 -29.15 21.00 4.98
N ILE A 254 -28.74 21.97 5.81
CA ILE A 254 -27.33 22.29 6.07
C ILE A 254 -26.64 21.12 6.76
N GLU A 255 -27.21 20.45 7.76
CA GLU A 255 -26.61 19.25 8.37
C GLU A 255 -26.46 18.11 7.36
N LYS A 256 -27.49 17.81 6.57
CA LYS A 256 -27.38 16.79 5.51
C LYS A 256 -26.38 17.19 4.43
N PHE A 257 -26.35 18.46 4.03
CA PHE A 257 -25.42 18.99 3.05
C PHE A 257 -23.98 18.98 3.60
N PHE A 258 -23.77 19.36 4.86
CA PHE A 258 -22.46 19.38 5.51
C PHE A 258 -21.95 17.97 5.80
N ILE A 259 -22.81 17.04 6.26
CA ILE A 259 -22.48 15.60 6.39
C ILE A 259 -22.20 15.00 5.00
N TYR A 260 -22.99 15.32 3.98
CA TYR A 260 -22.75 14.86 2.61
C TYR A 260 -21.41 15.36 2.06
N TYR A 261 -21.05 16.62 2.29
CA TYR A 261 -19.77 17.18 1.83
C TYR A 261 -18.57 16.70 2.65
N THR A 262 -18.71 16.55 3.98
CA THR A 262 -17.62 16.05 4.85
C THR A 262 -17.41 14.54 4.76
N THR A 263 -18.42 13.76 4.36
CA THR A 263 -18.23 12.30 4.17
C THR A 263 -17.77 11.90 2.77
N ASN A 264 -17.99 12.76 1.75
CA ASN A 264 -17.70 12.46 0.34
C ASN A 264 -16.51 13.22 -0.28
N PHE A 265 -15.78 14.05 0.48
CA PHE A 265 -14.56 14.68 -0.03
C PHE A 265 -13.37 13.72 0.06
N HIS A 266 -13.31 12.77 -0.88
CA HIS A 266 -12.15 11.89 -1.00
C HIS A 266 -11.08 12.55 -1.86
N ILE A 267 -9.98 12.96 -1.24
CA ILE A 267 -8.91 13.69 -1.93
C ILE A 267 -8.02 12.68 -2.69
N PRO A 268 -7.77 12.89 -4.00
CA PRO A 268 -6.91 12.02 -4.77
C PRO A 268 -5.45 12.13 -4.31
N LEU A 269 -4.72 11.03 -4.42
CA LEU A 269 -3.29 10.97 -4.15
C LEU A 269 -2.56 12.02 -5.01
N THR A 270 -1.84 12.94 -4.37
CA THR A 270 -0.95 13.90 -5.03
C THR A 270 0.48 13.37 -5.10
N LEU A 271 1.19 13.78 -6.14
CA LEU A 271 2.63 13.57 -6.29
C LEU A 271 3.40 14.59 -5.41
N PRO A 272 4.56 14.20 -4.86
CA PRO A 272 5.36 15.04 -3.96
C PRO A 272 6.07 16.18 -4.69
N GLY A 273 6.43 17.20 -3.91
CA GLY A 273 7.20 18.36 -4.35
C GLY A 273 6.61 19.08 -5.55
N HIS A 274 7.48 19.45 -6.50
CA HIS A 274 7.07 20.18 -7.71
C HIS A 274 6.50 19.28 -8.81
N SER A 275 6.10 18.05 -8.49
CA SER A 275 5.46 17.16 -9.45
C SER A 275 4.06 17.65 -9.83
N PRO A 276 3.62 17.48 -11.09
CA PRO A 276 2.32 17.99 -11.53
C PRO A 276 1.17 17.20 -10.89
N ASN A 277 0.18 17.93 -10.35
CA ASN A 277 -0.99 17.35 -9.70
C ASN A 277 -2.33 17.64 -10.38
N LEU A 278 -2.34 18.47 -11.44
CA LEU A 278 -3.50 18.62 -12.30
C LEU A 278 -3.79 17.29 -13.01
N PRO A 279 -4.99 16.69 -12.91
CA PRO A 279 -5.27 15.31 -13.31
C PRO A 279 -4.68 14.89 -14.67
N LEU A 280 -5.03 15.59 -15.75
CA LEU A 280 -4.56 15.25 -17.10
C LEU A 280 -3.03 15.37 -17.26
N VAL A 281 -2.42 16.39 -16.64
CA VAL A 281 -0.98 16.62 -16.70
C VAL A 281 -0.25 15.56 -15.88
N ARG A 282 -0.77 15.23 -14.70
CA ARG A 282 -0.28 14.17 -13.82
C ARG A 282 -0.31 12.81 -14.51
N SER A 283 -1.44 12.42 -15.11
CA SER A 283 -1.57 11.14 -15.82
C SER A 283 -0.59 11.06 -17.00
N ARG A 284 -0.44 12.14 -17.77
CA ARG A 284 0.57 12.20 -18.85
C ARG A 284 2.00 12.13 -18.31
N TYR A 285 2.30 12.78 -17.18
CA TYR A 285 3.60 12.73 -16.53
C TYR A 285 3.95 11.31 -16.07
N ILE A 286 3.03 10.65 -15.37
CA ILE A 286 3.17 9.26 -14.89
C ILE A 286 3.33 8.29 -16.07
N ALA A 287 2.55 8.47 -17.14
CA ALA A 287 2.61 7.62 -18.33
C ALA A 287 3.94 7.75 -19.09
N ARG A 288 4.48 8.96 -19.22
CA ARG A 288 5.72 9.22 -19.96
C ARG A 288 6.99 8.99 -19.14
N ASN A 289 6.94 9.19 -17.82
CA ASN A 289 8.09 9.03 -16.92
C ASN A 289 7.97 7.77 -16.07
N ARG A 290 8.22 6.62 -16.69
CA ARG A 290 8.10 5.32 -16.05
C ARG A 290 8.95 5.15 -14.80
N GLN A 291 10.17 5.69 -14.79
CA GLN A 291 11.07 5.53 -13.64
C GLN A 291 10.58 6.36 -12.44
N GLN A 292 10.17 7.60 -12.66
CA GLN A 292 9.57 8.39 -11.60
C GLN A 292 8.23 7.80 -11.11
N LYS A 293 7.41 7.27 -12.03
CA LYS A 293 6.20 6.51 -11.67
C LYS A 293 6.51 5.39 -10.68
N ARG A 294 7.49 4.52 -10.99
CA ARG A 294 7.89 3.41 -10.11
C ARG A 294 8.36 3.90 -8.74
N ARG A 295 9.07 5.04 -8.67
CA ARG A 295 9.50 5.64 -7.40
C ARG A 295 8.32 6.19 -6.59
N HIS A 296 7.37 6.85 -7.23
CA HIS A 296 6.16 7.36 -6.57
C HIS A 296 5.26 6.24 -6.02
N GLU A 297 5.23 5.08 -6.67
CA GLU A 297 4.45 3.92 -6.22
C GLU A 297 4.97 3.32 -4.90
N LEU A 298 6.21 3.60 -4.50
CA LEU A 298 6.80 3.07 -3.27
C LEU A 298 6.14 3.60 -1.99
N ILE A 299 5.68 4.86 -2.01
CA ILE A 299 5.02 5.49 -0.87
C ILE A 299 3.71 4.76 -0.54
N PRO A 300 2.74 4.59 -1.46
CA PRO A 300 1.51 3.88 -1.14
C PRO A 300 1.73 2.41 -0.79
N TYR A 301 2.74 1.74 -1.35
CA TYR A 301 3.07 0.36 -0.95
C TYR A 301 3.47 0.27 0.52
N ASN A 302 4.37 1.15 0.96
CA ASN A 302 4.88 1.13 2.32
C ASN A 302 3.87 1.72 3.32
N ASP A 303 3.10 2.74 2.92
CA ASP A 303 2.03 3.28 3.76
C ASP A 303 0.97 2.20 4.06
N CYS A 304 0.52 1.47 3.03
CA CYS A 304 -0.42 0.38 3.22
C CYS A 304 0.17 -0.74 4.10
N PHE A 305 1.44 -1.08 3.88
CA PHE A 305 2.14 -2.05 4.72
C PHE A 305 2.07 -1.65 6.20
N TYR A 306 2.46 -0.42 6.53
CA TYR A 306 2.45 0.09 7.91
C TYR A 306 1.05 0.27 8.52
N ARG A 307 0.01 0.50 7.71
CA ARG A 307 -1.38 0.46 8.20
C ARG A 307 -1.79 -0.92 8.72
N HIS A 308 -1.19 -1.99 8.19
CA HIS A 308 -1.60 -3.36 8.46
C HIS A 308 -0.63 -4.16 9.32
N ILE A 309 0.53 -3.60 9.74
CA ILE A 309 1.51 -4.36 10.53
C ILE A 309 0.97 -4.87 11.86
N THR A 310 -0.02 -4.19 12.45
CA THR A 310 -0.63 -4.58 13.74
C THR A 310 -1.88 -5.45 13.59
N THR A 311 -2.45 -5.55 12.39
CA THR A 311 -3.78 -6.15 12.16
C THR A 311 -3.76 -7.39 11.28
N HIS A 312 -2.77 -7.54 10.39
CA HIS A 312 -2.69 -8.65 9.43
C HIS A 312 -1.33 -9.35 9.50
N ARG A 313 -1.30 -10.65 9.22
CA ARG A 313 -0.08 -11.46 9.16
C ARG A 313 0.73 -11.16 7.90
N TYR A 314 0.04 -11.02 6.76
CA TYR A 314 0.65 -10.66 5.49
C TYR A 314 -0.06 -9.50 4.83
N THR A 315 0.69 -8.74 4.02
CA THR A 315 0.13 -7.81 3.05
C THR A 315 0.45 -8.27 1.64
N LEU A 316 -0.51 -8.16 0.73
CA LEU A 316 -0.37 -8.56 -0.66
C LEU A 316 -0.53 -7.33 -1.57
N ILE A 317 0.54 -6.94 -2.28
CA ILE A 317 0.51 -5.79 -3.19
C ILE A 317 0.04 -6.27 -4.57
N LEU A 318 -1.10 -5.76 -5.04
CA LEU A 318 -1.71 -6.15 -6.32
C LEU A 318 -2.11 -4.96 -7.16
N ASP A 319 -2.11 -5.20 -8.47
CA ASP A 319 -2.86 -4.41 -9.43
C ASP A 319 -4.29 -4.98 -9.53
N ILE A 320 -5.27 -4.17 -9.95
CA ILE A 320 -6.66 -4.62 -10.09
C ILE A 320 -6.87 -5.62 -11.24
N ASP A 321 -5.82 -5.89 -12.01
CA ASP A 321 -5.78 -6.89 -13.07
C ASP A 321 -5.01 -8.17 -12.65
N GLU A 322 -4.70 -8.31 -11.36
CA GLU A 322 -3.96 -9.45 -10.78
C GLU A 322 -4.75 -10.16 -9.69
N LEU A 323 -4.75 -11.50 -9.73
CA LEU A 323 -5.41 -12.34 -8.73
C LEU A 323 -4.51 -13.51 -8.34
N VAL A 324 -4.18 -13.65 -7.05
CA VAL A 324 -3.52 -14.85 -6.54
C VAL A 324 -4.61 -15.87 -6.23
N VAL A 325 -4.55 -17.03 -6.86
CA VAL A 325 -5.58 -18.07 -6.73
C VAL A 325 -4.98 -19.24 -5.96
N PRO A 326 -5.47 -19.52 -4.74
CA PRO A 326 -5.21 -20.79 -4.08
C PRO A 326 -5.78 -21.93 -4.94
N LEU A 327 -5.06 -23.04 -5.05
CA LEU A 327 -5.46 -24.19 -5.90
C LEU A 327 -5.85 -25.43 -5.08
N GLU A 328 -5.18 -25.66 -3.94
CA GLU A 328 -5.48 -26.79 -3.04
C GLU A 328 -6.38 -26.40 -1.85
N HIS A 329 -6.65 -25.10 -1.65
CA HIS A 329 -7.42 -24.56 -0.52
C HIS A 329 -8.41 -23.49 -0.97
N ASP A 330 -9.43 -23.17 -0.17
CA ASP A 330 -10.43 -22.16 -0.53
C ASP A 330 -10.05 -20.74 -0.11
N THR A 331 -9.28 -20.60 0.98
CA THR A 331 -8.91 -19.30 1.54
C THR A 331 -7.40 -19.11 1.64
N TYR A 332 -6.95 -17.85 1.67
CA TYR A 332 -5.56 -17.52 1.96
C TYR A 332 -5.14 -17.94 3.37
N SER A 333 -6.05 -17.98 4.35
CA SER A 333 -5.73 -18.45 5.70
C SER A 333 -5.29 -19.91 5.70
N ASP A 334 -6.02 -20.77 4.99
CA ASP A 334 -5.72 -22.20 4.89
C ASP A 334 -4.45 -22.43 4.07
N LEU A 335 -4.29 -21.72 2.96
CA LEU A 335 -3.07 -21.75 2.14
C LEU A 335 -1.83 -21.37 2.97
N LEU A 336 -1.90 -20.28 3.74
CA LEU A 336 -0.80 -19.84 4.59
C LEU A 336 -0.49 -20.88 5.67
N SER A 337 -1.51 -21.47 6.29
CA SER A 337 -1.33 -22.51 7.30
C SER A 337 -0.63 -23.74 6.74
N ALA A 338 -0.96 -24.15 5.51
CA ALA A 338 -0.28 -25.25 4.83
C ALA A 338 1.18 -24.95 4.48
N ILE A 339 1.49 -23.71 4.06
CA ILE A 339 2.86 -23.28 3.74
C ILE A 339 3.71 -23.21 5.01
N GLU A 340 3.16 -22.68 6.08
CA GLU A 340 3.86 -22.44 7.35
C GLU A 340 4.02 -23.69 8.20
N ALA A 341 3.22 -24.75 7.99
CA ALA A 341 3.38 -26.01 8.71
C ALA A 341 4.81 -26.58 8.61
N ASN A 342 5.53 -26.29 7.52
CA ASN A 342 6.89 -26.76 7.27
C ASN A 342 7.97 -25.69 7.45
N THR A 343 7.61 -24.46 7.87
CA THR A 343 8.55 -23.34 7.99
C THR A 343 8.24 -22.46 9.19
N THR A 344 9.26 -22.11 9.98
CA THR A 344 9.10 -21.18 11.10
C THR A 344 8.76 -19.76 10.59
N VAL A 345 7.56 -19.27 10.90
CA VAL A 345 6.97 -18.03 10.36
C VAL A 345 7.83 -16.79 10.61
N ASP A 346 8.51 -16.72 11.76
CA ASP A 346 9.44 -15.67 12.17
C ASP A 346 10.65 -15.54 11.24
N ARG A 347 10.90 -16.55 10.40
CA ARG A 347 11.95 -16.55 9.41
C ARG A 347 11.46 -16.16 8.02
N ILE A 348 10.17 -16.01 7.75
CA ILE A 348 9.68 -15.76 6.39
C ILE A 348 9.68 -14.25 6.11
N SER A 349 10.35 -13.78 5.05
CA SER A 349 10.20 -12.39 4.59
C SER A 349 8.97 -12.21 3.70
N SER A 350 8.78 -13.10 2.74
CA SER A 350 7.69 -13.03 1.77
C SER A 350 7.46 -14.37 1.07
N LEU A 351 6.24 -14.59 0.60
CA LEU A 351 5.81 -15.74 -0.20
C LEU A 351 5.50 -15.26 -1.61
N SER A 352 6.22 -15.74 -2.61
CA SER A 352 6.08 -15.31 -4.01
C SER A 352 5.36 -16.35 -4.85
N PHE A 353 4.44 -15.87 -5.69
CA PHE A 353 3.58 -16.69 -6.56
C PHE A 353 3.95 -16.50 -8.02
N SER A 354 4.13 -17.61 -8.75
CA SER A 354 4.41 -17.61 -10.19
C SER A 354 3.29 -16.95 -10.98
N ASN A 355 3.67 -16.15 -11.98
CA ASN A 355 2.74 -15.45 -12.85
C ASN A 355 2.35 -16.28 -14.07
N VAL A 356 1.07 -16.24 -14.44
CA VAL A 356 0.54 -16.69 -15.72
C VAL A 356 -0.30 -15.57 -16.34
N PHE A 357 -0.18 -15.36 -17.65
CA PHE A 357 -0.92 -14.30 -18.33
C PHE A 357 -2.26 -14.81 -18.83
N LYS A 358 -3.31 -14.00 -18.71
CA LYS A 358 -4.64 -14.24 -19.28
C LYS A 358 -4.97 -13.13 -20.26
N PHE A 359 -5.01 -13.46 -21.55
CA PHE A 359 -5.33 -12.54 -22.63
C PHE A 359 -6.76 -12.77 -23.11
N PRO A 360 -7.48 -11.74 -23.60
CA PRO A 360 -8.79 -11.94 -24.21
C PRO A 360 -8.75 -13.04 -25.27
N ALA A 361 -9.63 -14.03 -25.13
CA ALA A 361 -9.75 -15.09 -26.12
C ALA A 361 -10.24 -14.54 -27.47
N LYS A 362 -9.78 -15.12 -28.58
CA LYS A 362 -10.23 -14.75 -29.94
C LYS A 362 -11.73 -15.02 -30.13
N THR A 363 -12.23 -16.07 -29.48
CA THR A 363 -13.65 -16.43 -29.44
C THR A 363 -14.20 -16.08 -28.06
N GLU A 364 -15.26 -15.26 -28.03
CA GLU A 364 -15.91 -14.90 -26.78
C GLU A 364 -16.58 -16.11 -26.13
N ASN A 365 -16.28 -16.33 -24.84
CA ASN A 365 -17.05 -17.26 -24.03
C ASN A 365 -18.40 -16.61 -23.66
N THR A 366 -19.49 -17.16 -24.18
CA THR A 366 -20.86 -16.70 -23.92
C THR A 366 -21.54 -17.41 -22.76
N SER A 367 -20.88 -18.40 -22.14
CA SER A 367 -21.42 -19.13 -20.98
C SER A 367 -21.56 -18.25 -19.74
N TRP A 368 -20.79 -17.16 -19.65
CA TRP A 368 -20.83 -16.21 -18.53
C TRP A 368 -21.27 -14.83 -19.00
N ALA A 369 -21.97 -14.12 -18.12
CA ALA A 369 -22.45 -12.77 -18.40
C ALA A 369 -21.30 -11.81 -18.75
N LYS A 370 -21.57 -10.80 -19.59
CA LYS A 370 -20.53 -9.92 -20.18
C LYS A 370 -19.67 -9.19 -19.13
N HIS A 371 -20.24 -8.88 -17.97
CA HIS A 371 -19.55 -8.20 -16.88
C HIS A 371 -18.60 -9.11 -16.07
N MET A 372 -18.70 -10.44 -16.23
CA MET A 372 -17.81 -11.43 -15.59
C MET A 372 -16.52 -11.61 -16.40
N TYR A 373 -15.69 -10.57 -16.41
CA TYR A 373 -14.48 -10.50 -17.23
C TYR A 373 -13.45 -11.59 -16.90
N MET A 374 -13.24 -11.90 -15.62
CA MET A 374 -12.29 -12.93 -15.19
C MET A 374 -12.80 -14.34 -15.54
N LEU A 375 -14.06 -14.65 -15.25
CA LEU A 375 -14.66 -15.96 -15.57
C LEU A 375 -14.75 -16.21 -17.09
N ARG A 376 -15.03 -15.18 -17.88
CA ARG A 376 -15.04 -15.29 -19.35
C ARG A 376 -13.67 -15.60 -19.93
N ASN A 377 -12.60 -15.18 -19.25
CA ASN A 377 -11.24 -15.40 -19.71
C ASN A 377 -10.70 -16.74 -19.21
N SER A 378 -11.08 -17.82 -19.91
CA SER A 378 -10.74 -19.20 -19.53
C SER A 378 -9.38 -19.67 -20.03
N LEU A 379 -8.65 -18.87 -20.82
CA LEU A 379 -7.33 -19.23 -21.34
C LEU A 379 -6.22 -18.52 -20.56
N ARG A 380 -5.14 -19.24 -20.30
CA ARG A 380 -3.90 -18.67 -19.78
C ARG A 380 -2.69 -19.12 -20.59
N SER A 381 -1.58 -18.40 -20.50
CA SER A 381 -0.29 -18.83 -21.03
C SER A 381 0.07 -20.21 -20.46
N ARG A 382 0.48 -21.15 -21.32
CA ARG A 382 0.95 -22.46 -20.89
C ARG A 382 2.19 -22.32 -20.02
N ARG A 383 3.13 -21.49 -20.48
CA ARG A 383 4.35 -21.13 -19.78
C ARG A 383 4.03 -20.25 -18.57
N THR A 384 4.53 -20.65 -17.42
CA THR A 384 4.60 -19.80 -16.22
C THR A 384 5.83 -18.90 -16.33
N SER A 385 5.68 -17.66 -15.87
CA SER A 385 6.81 -16.71 -15.84
C SER A 385 7.89 -17.22 -14.90
N ASP A 386 9.15 -16.98 -15.23
CA ASP A 386 10.25 -17.34 -14.32
C ASP A 386 9.97 -16.78 -12.93
N ARG A 387 10.39 -17.51 -11.88
CA ARG A 387 10.15 -17.15 -10.47
C ARG A 387 10.52 -15.71 -10.08
N ARG A 388 11.37 -15.04 -10.85
CA ARG A 388 11.84 -13.67 -10.61
C ARG A 388 11.10 -12.61 -11.44
N ASN A 389 10.15 -13.00 -12.29
CA ASN A 389 9.44 -12.12 -13.20
C ASN A 389 7.95 -12.10 -12.93
N TYR A 390 7.38 -10.89 -12.91
CA TYR A 390 5.94 -10.61 -12.84
C TYR A 390 5.19 -11.23 -11.64
N GLY A 391 5.82 -12.08 -10.82
CA GLY A 391 5.21 -12.67 -9.64
C GLY A 391 4.83 -11.60 -8.62
N LYS A 392 3.83 -11.89 -7.80
CA LYS A 392 3.48 -11.03 -6.66
C LYS A 392 3.73 -11.78 -5.37
N SER A 393 3.99 -11.04 -4.31
CA SER A 393 4.38 -11.63 -3.04
C SER A 393 3.50 -11.16 -1.89
N MET A 394 3.06 -12.11 -1.07
CA MET A 394 2.55 -11.83 0.27
C MET A 394 3.76 -11.54 1.16
N THR A 395 3.79 -10.36 1.78
CA THR A 395 4.92 -9.91 2.61
C THR A 395 4.58 -10.01 4.08
N ASN A 396 5.45 -10.65 4.87
CA ASN A 396 5.22 -10.90 6.29
C ASN A 396 5.36 -9.60 7.09
N THR A 397 4.32 -9.24 7.83
CA THR A 397 4.29 -8.00 8.61
C THR A 397 5.14 -8.05 9.88
N ALA A 398 5.62 -9.21 10.30
CA ALA A 398 6.44 -9.35 11.50
C ALA A 398 7.94 -9.17 11.24
N THR A 399 8.40 -9.34 9.99
CA THR A 399 9.84 -9.52 9.69
C THR A 399 10.41 -8.46 8.73
N VAL A 400 9.56 -7.65 8.10
CA VAL A 400 9.93 -6.71 7.03
C VAL A 400 9.79 -5.26 7.46
N ALA A 401 10.76 -4.44 7.08
CA ALA A 401 10.77 -3.00 7.32
C ALA A 401 10.18 -2.22 6.14
N THR A 402 10.53 -2.57 4.90
CA THR A 402 9.96 -1.92 3.71
C THR A 402 9.65 -2.93 2.61
N VAL A 403 8.65 -2.62 1.81
CA VAL A 403 8.16 -3.45 0.72
C VAL A 403 8.41 -2.80 -0.65
N PHE A 404 8.53 -3.65 -1.65
CA PHE A 404 8.52 -3.30 -3.08
C PHE A 404 7.42 -4.10 -3.78
N ASN A 405 7.00 -3.70 -4.99
CA ASN A 405 5.87 -4.31 -5.72
C ASN A 405 5.92 -5.85 -5.82
N HIS A 406 7.12 -6.44 -5.87
CA HIS A 406 7.31 -7.87 -6.09
C HIS A 406 7.93 -8.63 -4.89
N PHE A 407 8.49 -7.94 -3.89
CA PHE A 407 9.24 -8.59 -2.80
C PHE A 407 9.45 -7.67 -1.58
N ALA A 408 9.83 -8.26 -0.45
CA ALA A 408 10.32 -7.55 0.73
C ALA A 408 11.71 -6.95 0.48
N LEU A 409 11.88 -5.64 0.66
CA LEU A 409 13.11 -4.92 0.33
C LEU A 409 14.12 -4.89 1.49
N HIS A 410 13.68 -4.44 2.68
CA HIS A 410 14.49 -4.36 3.90
C HIS A 410 13.91 -5.29 4.97
N ARG A 411 14.76 -6.04 5.66
CA ARG A 411 14.37 -6.94 6.76
C ARG A 411 14.62 -6.27 8.11
N LEU A 412 13.82 -6.61 9.11
CA LEU A 412 13.97 -6.08 10.47
C LEU A 412 15.12 -6.73 11.24
N THR A 413 15.42 -8.00 10.98
CA THR A 413 16.47 -8.76 11.70
C THR A 413 17.24 -9.68 10.73
N PRO A 414 18.47 -10.09 11.07
CA PRO A 414 19.27 -10.96 10.21
C PRO A 414 18.76 -12.40 10.11
N ASN A 415 18.04 -12.90 11.14
CA ASN A 415 17.57 -14.29 11.19
C ASN A 415 16.25 -14.53 10.41
N VAL A 416 16.02 -13.74 9.35
CA VAL A 416 14.88 -13.87 8.45
C VAL A 416 15.39 -14.43 7.13
N THR A 417 14.87 -15.59 6.73
CA THR A 417 15.08 -16.19 5.41
C THR A 417 14.55 -15.30 4.28
N GLY A 418 15.00 -15.58 3.06
CA GLY A 418 14.53 -14.85 1.89
C GLY A 418 13.11 -15.21 1.46
N THR A 419 12.73 -14.70 0.30
CA THR A 419 11.46 -15.01 -0.33
C THR A 419 11.33 -16.51 -0.57
N ILE A 420 10.25 -17.10 -0.07
CA ILE A 420 9.86 -18.48 -0.40
C ILE A 420 9.08 -18.44 -1.70
N TYR A 421 9.49 -19.24 -2.67
CA TYR A 421 8.75 -19.41 -3.92
C TYR A 421 7.72 -20.51 -3.73
N VAL A 422 6.44 -20.12 -3.72
CA VAL A 422 5.34 -21.05 -3.49
C VAL A 422 5.22 -21.98 -4.71
N PRO A 423 5.18 -23.31 -4.52
CA PRO A 423 4.94 -24.25 -5.61
C PRO A 423 3.64 -23.93 -6.35
N GLU A 424 3.69 -24.01 -7.69
CA GLU A 424 2.54 -23.71 -8.56
C GLU A 424 1.32 -24.59 -8.29
N ARG A 425 1.48 -25.76 -7.66
CA ARG A 425 0.36 -26.62 -7.25
C ARG A 425 -0.46 -26.03 -6.10
N LEU A 426 0.15 -25.19 -5.25
CA LEU A 426 -0.52 -24.59 -4.09
C LEU A 426 -1.25 -23.30 -4.48
N ALA A 427 -0.61 -22.45 -5.28
CA ALA A 427 -1.18 -21.20 -5.74
C ALA A 427 -0.44 -20.64 -6.96
N ILE A 428 -1.17 -19.90 -7.79
CA ILE A 428 -0.65 -19.17 -8.96
C ILE A 428 -1.19 -17.74 -8.98
N LYS A 429 -0.46 -16.81 -9.60
CA LYS A 429 -0.94 -15.45 -9.86
C LYS A 429 -1.44 -15.34 -11.29
N LEU A 430 -2.73 -15.10 -11.46
CA LEU A 430 -3.35 -14.76 -12.74
C LEU A 430 -3.12 -13.27 -13.02
N HIS A 431 -2.65 -12.94 -14.22
CA HIS A 431 -2.48 -11.56 -14.68
C HIS A 431 -3.29 -11.32 -15.95
N TYR A 432 -4.40 -10.62 -15.80
CA TYR A 432 -5.31 -10.31 -16.90
C TYR A 432 -4.79 -9.11 -17.67
N LYS A 433 -4.48 -9.27 -18.96
CA LYS A 433 -4.01 -8.17 -19.80
C LYS A 433 -4.69 -8.18 -21.16
N LEU A 434 -4.97 -7.00 -21.69
CA LEU A 434 -5.42 -6.87 -23.09
C LEU A 434 -4.30 -7.27 -24.06
N THR A 435 -3.07 -6.86 -23.77
CA THR A 435 -1.88 -7.13 -24.59
C THR A 435 -0.66 -7.39 -23.71
N CYS A 436 0.34 -8.06 -24.28
CA CYS A 436 1.54 -8.42 -23.54
C CYS A 436 2.30 -7.18 -23.03
N PRO A 437 2.87 -7.21 -21.81
CA PRO A 437 3.74 -6.14 -21.34
C PRO A 437 4.94 -5.93 -22.28
N VAL A 438 5.38 -4.67 -22.42
CA VAL A 438 6.52 -4.29 -23.27
C VAL A 438 7.80 -5.04 -22.87
N GLU A 439 7.92 -5.41 -21.60
CA GLU A 439 9.09 -6.10 -21.04
C GLU A 439 9.20 -7.55 -21.52
N SER A 440 8.09 -8.17 -21.93
CA SER A 440 8.06 -9.55 -22.41
C SER A 440 8.74 -9.71 -23.77
N ARG A 441 8.89 -8.61 -24.53
CA ARG A 441 9.64 -8.54 -25.80
C ARG A 441 9.38 -9.74 -26.73
N LYS A 442 10.37 -10.62 -26.90
CA LYS A 442 10.33 -11.78 -27.81
C LYS A 442 9.44 -12.92 -27.31
N GLU A 443 9.14 -12.97 -26.02
CA GLU A 443 8.29 -14.00 -25.40
C GLU A 443 6.79 -13.71 -25.62
N CYS A 444 6.45 -12.52 -26.13
CA CYS A 444 5.06 -12.07 -26.31
C CYS A 444 4.21 -13.03 -27.16
N ALA A 445 4.73 -13.47 -28.31
CA ALA A 445 4.00 -14.38 -29.19
C ALA A 445 3.73 -15.73 -28.52
N GLU A 446 4.74 -16.31 -27.87
CA GLU A 446 4.60 -17.57 -27.12
C GLU A 446 3.56 -17.44 -26.01
N LEU A 447 3.60 -16.36 -25.22
CA LEU A 447 2.67 -16.13 -24.11
C LEU A 447 1.21 -15.94 -24.56
N GLN A 448 0.98 -15.42 -25.77
CA GLN A 448 -0.36 -15.18 -26.33
C GLN A 448 -0.92 -16.35 -27.12
N ASP A 449 -0.07 -17.08 -27.85
CA ASP A 449 -0.51 -18.13 -28.77
C ASP A 449 -0.44 -19.55 -28.15
N ASP A 450 0.56 -19.86 -27.31
CA ASP A 450 0.60 -21.13 -26.57
C ASP A 450 -0.18 -21.02 -25.25
N THR A 451 -1.47 -21.30 -25.35
CA THR A 451 -2.42 -21.19 -24.25
C THR A 451 -3.02 -22.53 -23.84
N VAL A 452 -3.45 -22.61 -22.58
CA VAL A 452 -4.17 -23.74 -22.00
C VAL A 452 -5.45 -23.27 -21.35
N VAL A 453 -6.46 -24.14 -21.31
CA VAL A 453 -7.66 -23.92 -20.52
C VAL A 453 -7.27 -23.89 -19.04
N ASP A 454 -7.67 -22.83 -18.36
CA ASP A 454 -7.41 -22.57 -16.96
C ASP A 454 -8.70 -22.68 -16.16
N ARG A 455 -8.73 -23.69 -15.29
CA ARG A 455 -9.88 -24.00 -14.42
C ARG A 455 -9.66 -23.55 -12.98
N SER A 456 -8.62 -22.75 -12.71
CA SER A 456 -8.20 -22.41 -11.35
C SER A 456 -9.30 -21.72 -10.52
N ILE A 457 -10.22 -21.00 -11.18
CA ILE A 457 -11.31 -20.28 -10.52
C ILE A 457 -12.68 -20.94 -10.71
N ASP A 458 -12.79 -22.05 -11.45
CA ASP A 458 -14.07 -22.69 -11.79
C ASP A 458 -14.86 -23.09 -10.53
N ARG A 459 -14.17 -23.61 -9.50
CA ARG A 459 -14.81 -24.03 -8.24
C ARG A 459 -15.44 -22.88 -7.44
N PHE A 460 -15.10 -21.64 -7.78
CA PHE A 460 -15.59 -20.44 -7.14
C PHE A 460 -16.59 -19.67 -8.00
N ALA A 461 -16.81 -20.10 -9.25
CA ALA A 461 -17.48 -19.32 -10.28
C ALA A 461 -18.92 -18.96 -9.90
N ASP A 462 -19.72 -19.94 -9.47
CA ASP A 462 -21.14 -19.74 -9.13
C ASP A 462 -21.30 -18.75 -7.96
N GLU A 463 -20.49 -18.89 -6.91
CA GLU A 463 -20.53 -18.00 -5.76
C GLU A 463 -19.98 -16.60 -6.09
N LEU A 464 -18.97 -16.51 -6.95
CA LEU A 464 -18.43 -15.25 -7.43
C LEU A 464 -19.46 -14.49 -8.28
N GLU A 465 -20.09 -15.13 -9.26
CA GLU A 465 -21.13 -14.53 -10.10
C GLU A 465 -22.29 -14.03 -9.25
N ARG A 466 -22.81 -14.87 -8.33
CA ARG A 466 -23.89 -14.50 -7.42
C ARG A 466 -23.56 -13.25 -6.59
N ARG A 467 -22.31 -13.12 -6.11
CA ARG A 467 -21.87 -11.94 -5.34
C ARG A 467 -21.76 -10.69 -6.21
N VAL A 468 -21.16 -10.84 -7.38
CA VAL A 468 -20.97 -9.73 -8.34
C VAL A 468 -22.32 -9.21 -8.80
N ASP A 469 -23.23 -10.07 -9.23
CA ASP A 469 -24.56 -9.69 -9.70
C ASP A 469 -25.34 -8.92 -8.64
N ARG A 470 -25.33 -9.42 -7.40
CA ARG A 470 -25.97 -8.72 -6.27
C ARG A 470 -25.39 -7.31 -6.11
N THR A 471 -24.07 -7.18 -6.05
CA THR A 471 -23.41 -5.88 -5.83
C THR A 471 -23.64 -4.92 -7.00
N LEU A 472 -23.57 -5.41 -8.23
CA LEU A 472 -23.83 -4.56 -9.40
C LEU A 472 -25.29 -4.12 -9.49
N CYS A 473 -26.25 -4.98 -9.14
CA CYS A 473 -27.67 -4.60 -9.01
C CYS A 473 -27.86 -3.50 -7.96
N GLU A 474 -27.27 -3.65 -6.76
CA GLU A 474 -27.34 -2.63 -5.71
C GLU A 474 -26.74 -1.28 -6.14
N LEU A 475 -25.71 -1.31 -6.97
CA LEU A 475 -25.03 -0.13 -7.50
C LEU A 475 -25.65 0.42 -8.79
N HIS A 476 -26.68 -0.22 -9.33
CA HIS A 476 -27.31 0.13 -10.61
C HIS A 476 -26.31 0.14 -11.78
N LEU A 477 -25.46 -0.90 -11.84
CA LEU A 477 -24.43 -1.11 -12.85
C LEU A 477 -24.73 -2.29 -13.79
N LEU A 478 -25.94 -2.86 -13.71
CA LEU A 478 -26.49 -3.89 -14.59
C LEU A 478 -27.68 -3.37 -15.39
#